data_AF-A0A2A3YAN4-F1
#
_entry.id   AF-A0A2A3YAN4-F1
#
_cell.length_a   1.000
_cell.length_b   1.000
_cell.length_c   1.000
_cell.angle_alpha   90.00
_cell.angle_beta   90.00
_cell.angle_gamma   90.00
#
_symmetry.space_group_name_H-M   'P 1'
#
loop_
_entity.id
_entity.type
_entity.pdbx_description
1 polymer ?
#
loop_
_entity_poly.entity_id
_entity_poly.type
_entity_poly.pdbx_seq_one_letter_code
_entity_poly.pdbx_strand_id
1 'polypeptide(L)'
;MNTTAGVSLTELHTTLTELTAATSEPENLTGETLRKLATTGTALFTFLRLHLAETTDPRLALELATTGQQLEDEAARIRVTGADRLAATNAHTLHETELDTLRTTAPDTTRLPHRCAGKASFQTPAALLASWTHIPFGEASKLIGDASDLISRRDMAGNQLPPRFEHLATLFTTPDTEQSPALHPAVVREISQKLAKREPKDQTFEGIRTEPTLFHADGRPVEEHAATLLTGGQSVAETNKQVKELITTASTTAGTATSSSLRRGFFPLPIKNEFTREFLLRVTTVEGEYFDSLAAHAANGRTRAGAQARVNRPPQAGTVNESDTGTESAEAAPAVDEPTTDPESETLDEAAAQPIPAEPSILDFLPEGALEEAIWEPETTEVPATAPERALNALMDILTMVPTGGGGSQRIRPEVLVHLKLEDLQDLASGDARTAHGVNLPPGDLRRLLCEADIIPAIFNSKSELLDYGRAQRLVPERLKRAVLARDHGCVVPGCTEPPEKIEFHHVDPWWMGGETKLINLAGLCRGAHMDADSGRIKVVMIDGLPHVILPKHIDPLQKPRRNTYWD
;
A
#
# COMPACT_ATOMS: atom_id res chain seq x y z
N MET A 1 -57.69 15.80 -9.33
CA MET A 1 -56.61 14.92 -8.82
C MET A 1 -57.11 13.80 -7.89
N ASN A 2 -58.25 13.92 -7.20
CA ASN A 2 -58.78 12.84 -6.33
C ASN A 2 -59.36 11.61 -7.04
N THR A 3 -59.74 11.69 -8.33
CA THR A 3 -60.36 10.57 -9.05
C THR A 3 -59.35 9.50 -9.49
N THR A 4 -58.12 9.89 -9.82
CA THR A 4 -57.06 8.95 -10.26
C THR A 4 -56.51 8.11 -9.11
N ALA A 5 -56.46 8.67 -7.89
CA ALA A 5 -56.04 7.94 -6.70
C ALA A 5 -57.06 6.88 -6.25
N GLY A 6 -58.35 7.19 -6.31
CA GLY A 6 -59.42 6.24 -5.98
C GLY A 6 -59.50 5.05 -6.95
N VAL A 7 -59.24 5.28 -8.24
CA VAL A 7 -59.14 4.21 -9.25
C VAL A 7 -57.94 3.30 -8.95
N SER A 8 -56.76 3.88 -8.66
CA SER A 8 -55.56 3.11 -8.33
C SER A 8 -55.68 2.26 -7.06
N LEU A 9 -56.40 2.73 -6.03
CA LEU A 9 -56.63 1.95 -4.80
C LEU A 9 -57.59 0.78 -5.02
N THR A 10 -58.61 0.96 -5.86
CA THR A 10 -59.57 -0.11 -6.20
C THR A 10 -58.89 -1.19 -7.05
N GLU A 11 -58.05 -0.79 -8.01
CA GLU A 11 -57.22 -1.69 -8.80
C GLU A 11 -56.19 -2.43 -7.95
N LEU A 12 -55.56 -1.76 -6.99
CA LEU A 12 -54.64 -2.38 -6.04
C LEU A 12 -55.36 -3.44 -5.19
N HIS A 13 -56.53 -3.11 -4.64
CA HIS A 13 -57.34 -4.06 -3.86
C HIS A 13 -57.72 -5.30 -4.68
N THR A 14 -58.14 -5.11 -5.92
CA THR A 14 -58.47 -6.20 -6.85
C THR A 14 -57.24 -7.06 -7.12
N THR A 15 -56.10 -6.44 -7.44
CA THR A 15 -54.83 -7.14 -7.71
C THR A 15 -54.34 -7.92 -6.49
N LEU A 16 -54.46 -7.36 -5.28
CA LEU A 16 -54.11 -8.04 -4.03
C LEU A 16 -55.04 -9.22 -3.75
N THR A 17 -56.33 -9.11 -4.09
CA THR A 17 -57.28 -10.21 -3.97
C THR A 17 -56.94 -11.35 -4.91
N GLU A 18 -56.59 -11.04 -6.18
CA GLU A 18 -56.10 -12.03 -7.15
C GLU A 18 -54.82 -12.72 -6.67
N LEU A 19 -53.86 -11.97 -6.11
CA LEU A 19 -52.63 -12.52 -5.53
C LEU A 19 -52.91 -13.44 -4.35
N THR A 20 -53.83 -13.06 -3.47
CA THR A 20 -54.20 -13.85 -2.29
C THR A 20 -54.92 -15.14 -2.67
N ALA A 21 -55.63 -15.15 -3.81
CA ALA A 21 -56.20 -16.38 -4.37
C ALA A 21 -55.13 -17.27 -5.05
N ALA A 22 -54.04 -16.67 -5.55
CA ALA A 22 -52.94 -17.40 -6.20
C ALA A 22 -51.91 -17.96 -5.20
N THR A 23 -51.85 -17.49 -3.96
CA THR A 23 -50.91 -18.04 -2.94
C THR A 23 -51.20 -19.49 -2.55
N SER A 24 -52.40 -20.02 -2.82
CA SER A 24 -52.69 -21.46 -2.65
C SER A 24 -52.21 -22.33 -3.81
N GLU A 25 -51.97 -21.76 -4.99
CA GLU A 25 -51.54 -22.45 -6.22
C GLU A 25 -50.62 -21.53 -7.05
N PRO A 26 -49.29 -21.57 -6.82
CA PRO A 26 -48.34 -20.63 -7.46
C PRO A 26 -48.30 -20.70 -9.00
N GLU A 27 -48.84 -21.77 -9.58
CA GLU A 27 -49.04 -21.95 -11.02
C GLU A 27 -50.14 -21.05 -11.62
N ASN A 28 -51.00 -20.46 -10.79
CA ASN A 28 -52.01 -19.48 -11.21
C ASN A 28 -51.46 -18.04 -11.29
N LEU A 29 -50.20 -17.83 -10.92
CA LEU A 29 -49.57 -16.51 -10.94
C LEU A 29 -49.16 -16.17 -12.38
N THR A 30 -49.93 -15.31 -13.04
CA THR A 30 -49.65 -14.89 -14.42
C THR A 30 -48.65 -13.74 -14.48
N GLY A 31 -47.92 -13.63 -15.59
CA GLY A 31 -47.09 -12.47 -15.85
C GLY A 31 -47.84 -11.14 -15.87
N GLU A 32 -49.14 -11.18 -16.17
CA GLU A 32 -50.00 -10.00 -16.22
C GLU A 32 -50.29 -9.48 -14.81
N THR A 33 -50.58 -10.37 -13.87
CA THR A 33 -50.78 -10.05 -12.45
C THR A 33 -49.53 -9.39 -11.85
N LEU A 34 -48.33 -9.89 -12.16
CA LEU A 34 -47.07 -9.30 -11.70
C LEU A 34 -46.83 -7.88 -12.27
N ARG A 35 -47.10 -7.66 -13.56
CA ARG A 35 -46.95 -6.35 -14.20
C ARG A 35 -47.97 -5.34 -13.65
N LYS A 36 -49.21 -5.80 -13.41
CA LYS A 36 -50.26 -5.00 -12.74
C LYS A 36 -49.83 -4.59 -11.34
N LEU A 37 -49.35 -5.53 -10.51
CA LEU A 37 -48.86 -5.27 -9.16
C LEU A 37 -47.73 -4.23 -9.14
N ALA A 38 -46.75 -4.37 -10.03
CA ALA A 38 -45.64 -3.41 -10.12
C ALA A 38 -46.14 -1.99 -10.44
N THR A 39 -47.10 -1.88 -11.37
CA THR A 39 -47.66 -0.60 -11.80
C THR A 39 -48.52 0.04 -10.71
N THR A 40 -49.45 -0.71 -10.12
CA THR A 40 -50.35 -0.22 -9.05
C THR A 40 -49.59 0.06 -7.75
N GLY A 41 -48.62 -0.77 -7.38
CA GLY A 41 -47.73 -0.53 -6.25
C GLY A 41 -46.89 0.75 -6.43
N THR A 42 -46.28 0.94 -7.59
CA THR A 42 -45.52 2.18 -7.90
C THR A 42 -46.41 3.43 -7.87
N ALA A 43 -47.64 3.31 -8.38
CA ALA A 43 -48.61 4.40 -8.32
C ALA A 43 -48.98 4.77 -6.88
N LEU A 44 -49.19 3.77 -6.00
CA LEU A 44 -49.43 3.99 -4.57
C LEU A 44 -48.24 4.70 -3.90
N PHE A 45 -47.00 4.26 -4.14
CA PHE A 45 -45.82 4.90 -3.56
C PHE A 45 -45.64 6.34 -4.05
N THR A 46 -45.89 6.57 -5.34
CA THR A 46 -45.87 7.91 -5.93
C THR A 46 -46.94 8.80 -5.30
N PHE A 47 -48.14 8.25 -5.08
CA PHE A 47 -49.23 8.95 -4.41
C PHE A 47 -48.84 9.34 -2.98
N LEU A 48 -48.36 8.38 -2.16
CA LEU A 48 -47.93 8.62 -0.78
C LEU A 48 -46.83 9.69 -0.72
N ARG A 49 -45.79 9.56 -1.54
CA ARG A 49 -44.68 10.52 -1.60
C ARG A 49 -45.17 11.92 -1.95
N LEU A 50 -46.07 12.07 -2.92
CA LEU A 50 -46.55 13.37 -3.37
C LEU A 50 -47.53 14.02 -2.37
N HIS A 51 -48.43 13.25 -1.76
CA HIS A 51 -49.48 13.79 -0.89
C HIS A 51 -49.03 14.01 0.54
N LEU A 52 -47.99 13.29 1.00
CA LEU A 52 -47.44 13.44 2.33
C LEU A 52 -46.16 14.30 2.36
N ALA A 53 -45.65 14.74 1.19
CA ALA A 53 -44.48 15.61 1.11
C ALA A 53 -44.63 16.95 1.85
N GLU A 54 -45.85 17.46 1.97
CA GLU A 54 -46.16 18.75 2.63
C GLU A 54 -46.62 18.58 4.09
N THR A 55 -46.54 17.36 4.63
CA THR A 55 -46.96 17.09 6.01
C THR A 55 -46.13 17.91 7.00
N THR A 56 -46.81 18.68 7.85
CA THR A 56 -46.17 19.47 8.91
C THR A 56 -46.20 18.79 10.29
N ASP A 57 -46.96 17.70 10.46
CA ASP A 57 -47.00 16.95 11.71
C ASP A 57 -45.78 16.02 11.82
N PRO A 58 -44.89 16.21 12.81
CA PRO A 58 -43.69 15.38 12.97
C PRO A 58 -44.01 13.90 13.24
N ARG A 59 -45.19 13.57 13.78
CA ARG A 59 -45.61 12.18 14.02
C ARG A 59 -45.91 11.47 12.70
N LEU A 60 -46.69 12.12 11.83
CA LEU A 60 -47.01 11.56 10.51
C LEU A 60 -45.75 11.50 9.62
N ALA A 61 -44.80 12.43 9.78
CA ALA A 61 -43.50 12.36 9.13
C ALA A 61 -42.67 11.14 9.58
N LEU A 62 -42.66 10.83 10.88
CA LEU A 62 -41.98 9.66 11.43
C LEU A 62 -42.62 8.34 10.94
N GLU A 63 -43.95 8.26 10.91
CA GLU A 63 -44.68 7.10 10.39
C GLU A 63 -44.39 6.88 8.89
N LEU A 64 -44.34 7.96 8.10
CA LEU A 64 -43.97 7.88 6.68
C LEU A 64 -42.54 7.36 6.49
N ALA A 65 -41.58 7.86 7.29
CA ALA A 65 -40.20 7.40 7.23
C ALA A 65 -40.08 5.91 7.60
N THR A 66 -40.79 5.47 8.64
CA THR A 66 -40.81 4.07 9.11
C THR A 66 -41.42 3.15 8.04
N THR A 67 -42.57 3.54 7.49
CA THR A 67 -43.23 2.80 6.41
C THR A 67 -42.33 2.70 5.18
N GLY A 68 -41.67 3.80 4.79
CA GLY A 68 -40.73 3.82 3.67
C GLY A 68 -39.58 2.82 3.85
N GLN A 69 -39.03 2.73 5.07
CA GLN A 69 -37.95 1.80 5.38
C GLN A 69 -38.41 0.33 5.31
N GLN A 70 -39.56 -0.01 5.89
CA GLN A 70 -40.12 -1.38 5.83
C GLN A 70 -40.33 -1.86 4.39
N LEU A 71 -40.80 -0.95 3.53
CA LEU A 71 -41.01 -1.23 2.12
C LEU A 71 -39.68 -1.39 1.36
N GLU A 72 -38.68 -0.56 1.64
CA GLU A 72 -37.35 -0.69 1.06
C GLU A 72 -36.70 -2.03 1.46
N ASP A 73 -36.87 -2.44 2.71
CA ASP A 73 -36.36 -3.70 3.22
C ASP A 73 -36.96 -4.89 2.46
N GLU A 74 -38.28 -4.93 2.29
CA GLU A 74 -38.93 -5.99 1.52
C GLU A 74 -38.55 -5.94 0.03
N ALA A 75 -38.44 -4.75 -0.56
CA ALA A 75 -37.95 -4.59 -1.92
C ALA A 75 -36.52 -5.12 -2.08
N ALA A 76 -35.64 -4.93 -1.08
CA ALA A 76 -34.29 -5.48 -1.08
C ALA A 76 -34.29 -7.01 -1.04
N ARG A 77 -35.19 -7.64 -0.27
CA ARG A 77 -35.37 -9.10 -0.22
C ARG A 77 -35.88 -9.65 -1.56
N ILE A 78 -36.86 -8.99 -2.16
CA ILE A 78 -37.38 -9.33 -3.49
C ILE A 78 -36.27 -9.24 -4.54
N ARG A 79 -35.40 -8.23 -4.50
CA ARG A 79 -34.28 -8.10 -5.45
C ARG A 79 -33.29 -9.26 -5.37
N VAL A 80 -32.91 -9.67 -4.17
CA VAL A 80 -31.99 -10.82 -3.98
C VAL A 80 -32.69 -12.12 -4.40
N THR A 81 -33.96 -12.30 -4.05
CA THR A 81 -34.77 -13.46 -4.46
C THR A 81 -34.94 -13.51 -5.99
N GLY A 82 -35.16 -12.37 -6.64
CA GLY A 82 -35.24 -12.27 -8.10
C GLY A 82 -33.92 -12.62 -8.77
N ALA A 83 -32.79 -12.16 -8.22
CA ALA A 83 -31.46 -12.52 -8.69
C ALA A 83 -31.23 -14.04 -8.56
N ASP A 84 -31.63 -14.63 -7.44
CA ASP A 84 -31.62 -16.07 -7.24
C ASP A 84 -32.45 -16.80 -8.30
N ARG A 85 -33.71 -16.41 -8.55
CA ARG A 85 -34.58 -17.05 -9.55
C ARG A 85 -34.05 -16.89 -10.99
N LEU A 86 -33.46 -15.74 -11.32
CA LEU A 86 -32.82 -15.53 -12.62
C LEU A 86 -31.63 -16.48 -12.83
N ALA A 87 -30.83 -16.70 -11.79
CA ALA A 87 -29.76 -17.69 -11.81
C ALA A 87 -30.33 -19.12 -11.88
N ALA A 88 -31.36 -19.43 -11.09
CA ALA A 88 -32.01 -20.74 -11.02
C ALA A 88 -32.51 -21.24 -12.37
N THR A 89 -33.18 -20.34 -13.07
CA THR A 89 -33.85 -20.65 -14.32
C THR A 89 -32.93 -20.49 -15.51
N ASN A 90 -31.65 -20.16 -15.30
CA ASN A 90 -30.71 -19.81 -16.35
C ASN A 90 -31.32 -18.80 -17.34
N ALA A 91 -31.97 -17.74 -16.83
CA ALA A 91 -32.74 -16.80 -17.67
C ALA A 91 -31.88 -16.11 -18.74
N HIS A 92 -30.57 -16.01 -18.53
CA HIS A 92 -29.61 -15.49 -19.52
C HIS A 92 -29.56 -16.31 -20.83
N THR A 93 -30.08 -17.54 -20.84
CA THR A 93 -30.17 -18.39 -22.03
C THR A 93 -31.48 -18.21 -22.82
N LEU A 94 -32.36 -17.27 -22.43
CA LEU A 94 -33.56 -16.97 -23.20
C LEU A 94 -33.19 -16.41 -24.57
N HIS A 95 -33.95 -16.80 -25.59
CA HIS A 95 -33.73 -16.31 -26.95
C HIS A 95 -34.05 -14.82 -27.07
N GLU A 96 -33.38 -14.12 -27.99
CA GLU A 96 -33.53 -12.67 -28.18
C GLU A 96 -34.99 -12.26 -28.45
N THR A 97 -35.72 -13.04 -29.26
CA THR A 97 -37.15 -12.79 -29.53
C THR A 97 -38.04 -12.94 -28.30
N GLU A 98 -37.71 -13.86 -27.39
CA GLU A 98 -38.43 -14.06 -26.13
C GLU A 98 -38.20 -12.86 -25.22
N LEU A 99 -36.94 -12.42 -25.12
CA LEU A 99 -36.57 -11.21 -24.38
C LEU A 99 -37.27 -9.97 -24.95
N ASP A 100 -37.21 -9.73 -26.25
CA ASP A 100 -37.87 -8.57 -26.86
C ASP A 100 -39.37 -8.53 -26.59
N THR A 101 -40.03 -9.70 -26.59
CA THR A 101 -41.45 -9.83 -26.22
C THR A 101 -41.70 -9.44 -24.77
N LEU A 102 -40.84 -9.87 -23.83
CA LEU A 102 -40.98 -9.58 -22.40
C LEU A 102 -40.80 -8.09 -22.06
N ARG A 103 -40.15 -7.31 -22.92
CA ARG A 103 -40.02 -5.85 -22.72
C ARG A 103 -41.39 -5.17 -22.78
N THR A 104 -42.26 -5.61 -23.68
CA THR A 104 -43.56 -4.96 -23.94
C THR A 104 -44.74 -5.74 -23.38
N THR A 105 -44.65 -7.06 -23.31
CA THR A 105 -45.76 -7.96 -22.96
C THR A 105 -45.47 -8.71 -21.67
N ALA A 106 -46.52 -8.99 -20.89
CA ALA A 106 -46.42 -9.86 -19.72
C ALA A 106 -45.89 -11.27 -20.10
N PRO A 107 -45.11 -11.93 -19.21
CA PRO A 107 -44.67 -13.30 -19.47
C PRO A 107 -45.85 -14.26 -19.56
N ASP A 108 -45.89 -15.05 -20.64
CA ASP A 108 -46.79 -16.19 -20.78
C ASP A 108 -46.14 -17.42 -20.13
N THR A 109 -46.62 -17.76 -18.94
CA THR A 109 -46.13 -18.87 -18.13
C THR A 109 -46.76 -20.21 -18.51
N THR A 110 -47.71 -20.24 -19.44
CA THR A 110 -48.45 -21.47 -19.83
C THR A 110 -47.71 -22.33 -20.85
N ARG A 111 -46.70 -21.76 -21.52
CA ARG A 111 -45.83 -22.46 -22.47
C ARG A 111 -44.39 -22.55 -21.97
N LEU A 112 -43.63 -23.49 -22.53
CA LEU A 112 -42.20 -23.57 -22.28
C LEU A 112 -41.47 -22.35 -22.86
N PRO A 113 -40.46 -21.81 -22.15
CA PRO A 113 -39.70 -20.65 -22.59
C PRO A 113 -38.80 -21.00 -23.79
N HIS A 114 -38.72 -20.11 -24.79
CA HIS A 114 -37.82 -20.29 -25.91
C HIS A 114 -36.39 -19.92 -25.51
N ARG A 115 -35.47 -20.89 -25.60
CA ARG A 115 -34.06 -20.75 -25.20
C ARG A 115 -33.12 -20.84 -26.39
N CYS A 116 -31.98 -20.17 -26.31
CA CYS A 116 -30.91 -20.27 -27.31
C CYS A 116 -30.39 -21.71 -27.41
N ALA A 117 -30.30 -22.24 -28.63
CA ALA A 117 -29.67 -23.53 -28.89
C ALA A 117 -28.12 -23.45 -28.95
N GLY A 118 -27.57 -22.24 -29.04
CA GLY A 118 -26.14 -21.96 -29.15
C GLY A 118 -25.68 -20.87 -28.17
N LYS A 119 -24.85 -19.94 -28.65
CA LYS A 119 -24.32 -18.86 -27.81
C LYS A 119 -25.46 -17.95 -27.33
N ALA A 120 -25.62 -17.85 -26.01
CA ALA A 120 -26.58 -16.95 -25.40
C ALA A 120 -26.19 -15.48 -25.62
N SER A 121 -27.19 -14.60 -25.76
CA SER A 121 -27.00 -13.15 -25.91
C SER A 121 -26.31 -12.55 -24.68
N PHE A 122 -26.56 -13.12 -23.50
CA PHE A 122 -25.89 -12.76 -22.25
C PHE A 122 -25.06 -13.94 -21.74
N GLN A 123 -23.80 -13.69 -21.39
CA GLN A 123 -22.89 -14.74 -20.91
C GLN A 123 -23.18 -15.21 -19.48
N THR A 124 -23.78 -14.36 -18.65
CA THR A 124 -24.05 -14.67 -17.24
C THR A 124 -25.40 -14.10 -16.79
N PRO A 125 -26.03 -14.67 -15.75
CA PRO A 125 -27.21 -14.08 -15.11
C PRO A 125 -26.99 -12.64 -14.66
N ALA A 126 -25.79 -12.30 -14.16
CA ALA A 126 -25.43 -10.94 -13.76
C ALA A 126 -25.44 -9.97 -14.95
N ALA A 127 -24.96 -10.40 -16.12
CA ALA A 127 -24.97 -9.57 -17.33
C ALA A 127 -26.41 -9.31 -17.82
N LEU A 128 -27.28 -10.33 -17.80
CA LEU A 128 -28.70 -10.16 -18.10
C LEU A 128 -29.34 -9.19 -17.09
N LEU A 129 -29.16 -9.43 -15.79
CA LEU A 129 -29.74 -8.61 -14.73
C LEU A 129 -29.33 -7.13 -14.85
N ALA A 130 -28.04 -6.86 -15.07
CA ALA A 130 -27.52 -5.51 -15.27
C ALA A 130 -28.18 -4.81 -16.47
N SER A 131 -28.24 -5.49 -17.61
CA SER A 131 -28.84 -4.96 -18.83
C SER A 131 -30.35 -4.76 -18.71
N TRP A 132 -31.04 -5.68 -18.02
CA TRP A 132 -32.51 -5.70 -17.92
C TRP A 132 -33.06 -4.69 -16.91
N THR A 133 -32.34 -4.48 -15.81
CA THR A 133 -32.77 -3.57 -14.73
C THR A 133 -32.04 -2.23 -14.75
N HIS A 134 -31.11 -2.04 -15.69
CA HIS A 134 -30.31 -0.83 -15.86
C HIS A 134 -29.43 -0.47 -14.63
N ILE A 135 -29.04 -1.46 -13.84
CA ILE A 135 -28.08 -1.29 -12.75
C ILE A 135 -26.65 -1.58 -13.23
N PRO A 136 -25.61 -1.01 -12.60
CA PRO A 136 -24.22 -1.32 -12.93
C PRO A 136 -23.92 -2.83 -12.81
N PHE A 137 -23.08 -3.36 -13.71
CA PHE A 137 -22.69 -4.78 -13.68
C PHE A 137 -22.14 -5.24 -12.33
N GLY A 138 -21.37 -4.38 -11.65
CA GLY A 138 -20.84 -4.66 -10.32
C GLY A 138 -21.92 -4.85 -9.26
N GLU A 139 -23.05 -4.13 -9.35
CA GLU A 139 -24.19 -4.29 -8.44
C GLU A 139 -24.98 -5.57 -8.76
N ALA A 140 -25.23 -5.85 -10.05
CA ALA A 140 -25.87 -7.09 -10.47
C ALA A 140 -25.06 -8.32 -10.05
N SER A 141 -23.74 -8.27 -10.19
CA SER A 141 -22.84 -9.34 -9.76
C SER A 141 -22.90 -9.55 -8.24
N LYS A 142 -22.95 -8.47 -7.45
CA LYS A 142 -23.16 -8.55 -5.99
C LYS A 142 -24.48 -9.20 -5.64
N LEU A 143 -25.59 -8.84 -6.31
CA LEU A 143 -26.90 -9.45 -6.06
C LEU A 143 -26.92 -10.96 -6.32
N ILE A 144 -26.24 -11.42 -7.37
CA ILE A 144 -26.10 -12.85 -7.65
C ILE A 144 -25.24 -13.55 -6.58
N GLY A 145 -24.19 -12.89 -6.09
CA GLY A 145 -23.42 -13.36 -4.94
C GLY A 145 -24.26 -13.45 -3.67
N ASP A 146 -24.96 -12.37 -3.32
CA ASP A 146 -25.86 -12.30 -2.16
C ASP A 146 -26.94 -13.39 -2.22
N ALA A 147 -27.48 -13.69 -3.41
CA ALA A 147 -28.43 -14.78 -3.62
C ALA A 147 -27.85 -16.16 -3.26
N SER A 148 -26.60 -16.41 -3.64
CA SER A 148 -25.91 -17.67 -3.34
C SER A 148 -25.58 -17.78 -1.84
N ASP A 149 -25.25 -16.65 -1.24
CA ASP A 149 -24.89 -16.55 0.17
C ASP A 149 -26.10 -16.64 1.12
N LEU A 150 -27.26 -16.08 0.73
CA LEU A 150 -28.41 -15.86 1.63
C LEU A 150 -29.73 -16.55 1.22
N ILE A 151 -29.88 -17.01 -0.02
CA ILE A 151 -31.12 -17.67 -0.49
C ILE A 151 -30.87 -19.15 -0.76
N SER A 152 -30.08 -19.46 -1.79
CA SER A 152 -29.80 -20.85 -2.17
C SER A 152 -28.53 -20.99 -2.99
N ARG A 153 -27.82 -22.09 -2.79
CA ARG A 153 -26.71 -22.52 -3.67
C ARG A 153 -27.21 -23.44 -4.77
N ARG A 154 -26.33 -23.78 -5.72
CA ARG A 154 -26.69 -24.64 -6.86
C ARG A 154 -25.63 -25.68 -7.17
N ASP A 155 -26.08 -26.86 -7.54
CA ASP A 155 -25.24 -27.84 -8.22
C ASP A 155 -25.27 -27.63 -9.74
N MET A 156 -24.52 -28.47 -10.46
CA MET A 156 -24.46 -28.42 -11.93
C MET A 156 -25.72 -28.87 -12.66
N ALA A 157 -26.61 -29.59 -11.99
CA ALA A 157 -27.93 -29.92 -12.52
C ALA A 157 -28.93 -28.77 -12.31
N GLY A 158 -28.54 -27.71 -11.58
CA GLY A 158 -29.38 -26.58 -11.25
C GLY A 158 -30.28 -26.82 -10.04
N ASN A 159 -30.08 -27.92 -9.30
CA ASN A 159 -30.82 -28.20 -8.08
C ASN A 159 -30.45 -27.18 -7.01
N GLN A 160 -31.44 -26.78 -6.21
CA GLN A 160 -31.23 -25.87 -5.10
C GLN A 160 -30.59 -26.60 -3.92
N LEU A 161 -29.57 -25.96 -3.35
CA LEU A 161 -28.85 -26.39 -2.17
C LEU A 161 -29.01 -25.33 -1.08
N PRO A 162 -28.79 -25.70 0.20
CA PRO A 162 -28.78 -24.73 1.30
C PRO A 162 -27.85 -23.54 1.01
N PRO A 163 -28.22 -22.32 1.46
CA PRO A 163 -27.39 -21.13 1.30
C PRO A 163 -26.03 -21.32 1.97
N ARG A 164 -25.04 -20.54 1.53
CA ARG A 164 -23.69 -20.62 2.09
C ARG A 164 -23.64 -20.25 3.57
N PHE A 165 -24.40 -19.23 3.96
CA PHE A 165 -24.48 -18.73 5.33
C PHE A 165 -25.90 -18.95 5.88
N GLU A 166 -26.15 -20.12 6.47
CA GLU A 166 -27.47 -20.55 6.92
C GLU A 166 -28.06 -19.69 8.05
N HIS A 167 -27.23 -19.25 9.00
CA HIS A 167 -27.68 -18.41 10.11
C HIS A 167 -28.05 -17.01 9.60
N LEU A 168 -27.22 -16.43 8.73
CA LEU A 168 -27.52 -15.14 8.10
C LEU A 168 -28.72 -15.22 7.15
N ALA A 169 -28.84 -16.32 6.40
CA ALA A 169 -30.00 -16.58 5.53
C ALA A 169 -31.30 -16.66 6.32
N THR A 170 -31.28 -17.28 7.50
CA THR A 170 -32.45 -17.33 8.39
C THR A 170 -32.89 -15.91 8.78
N LEU A 171 -31.94 -15.05 9.20
CA LEU A 171 -32.24 -13.65 9.52
C LEU A 171 -32.72 -12.85 8.30
N PHE A 172 -32.18 -13.15 7.12
CA PHE A 172 -32.55 -12.49 5.86
C PHE A 172 -33.92 -12.91 5.31
N THR A 173 -34.43 -14.09 5.68
CA THR A 173 -35.70 -14.63 5.16
C THR A 173 -36.83 -14.58 6.17
N THR A 174 -36.53 -14.45 7.47
CA THR A 174 -37.54 -14.33 8.52
C THR A 174 -38.39 -13.07 8.30
N PRO A 175 -39.73 -13.19 8.20
CA PRO A 175 -40.61 -12.05 8.02
C PRO A 175 -40.70 -11.18 9.28
N ASP A 176 -41.03 -9.90 9.09
CA ASP A 176 -41.35 -8.98 10.18
C ASP A 176 -42.53 -9.53 11.00
N THR A 177 -42.35 -9.66 12.31
CA THR A 177 -43.44 -10.00 13.24
C THR A 177 -43.48 -8.99 14.37
N GLU A 178 -44.67 -8.77 14.96
CA GLU A 178 -44.86 -7.82 16.07
C GLU A 178 -43.96 -8.10 17.30
N GLN A 179 -43.46 -9.33 17.44
CA GLN A 179 -42.66 -9.79 18.57
C GLN A 179 -41.14 -9.78 18.30
N SER A 180 -40.73 -9.74 17.03
CA SER A 180 -39.32 -9.71 16.59
C SER A 180 -39.23 -8.89 15.30
N PRO A 181 -38.80 -7.61 15.37
CA PRO A 181 -38.59 -6.83 14.16
C PRO A 181 -37.50 -7.48 13.31
N ALA A 182 -37.78 -7.64 12.02
CA ALA A 182 -36.84 -8.13 11.04
C ALA A 182 -35.66 -7.16 10.96
N LEU A 183 -34.47 -7.73 10.85
CA LEU A 183 -33.26 -6.95 10.67
C LEU A 183 -33.26 -6.33 9.28
N HIS A 184 -32.74 -5.10 9.19
CA HIS A 184 -32.52 -4.44 7.91
C HIS A 184 -31.67 -5.34 7.00
N PRO A 185 -32.21 -5.77 5.84
CA PRO A 185 -31.56 -6.73 4.95
C PRO A 185 -30.23 -6.23 4.40
N ALA A 186 -30.05 -4.91 4.31
CA ALA A 186 -28.77 -4.29 3.94
C ALA A 186 -27.63 -4.67 4.91
N VAL A 187 -27.91 -4.72 6.22
CA VAL A 187 -26.92 -5.06 7.26
C VAL A 187 -26.50 -6.52 7.13
N VAL A 188 -27.48 -7.42 6.95
CA VAL A 188 -27.24 -8.86 6.78
C VAL A 188 -26.39 -9.11 5.51
N ARG A 189 -26.72 -8.45 4.40
CA ARG A 189 -25.97 -8.51 3.14
C ARG A 189 -24.55 -7.96 3.27
N GLU A 190 -24.36 -6.85 3.98
CA GLU A 190 -23.02 -6.30 4.18
C GLU A 190 -22.11 -7.27 4.94
N ILE A 191 -22.66 -7.93 5.97
CA ILE A 191 -21.94 -8.93 6.77
C ILE A 191 -21.65 -10.18 5.93
N SER A 192 -22.63 -10.71 5.20
CA SER A 192 -22.41 -11.87 4.32
C SER A 192 -21.31 -11.60 3.29
N GLN A 193 -21.31 -10.41 2.67
CA GLN A 193 -20.27 -10.00 1.73
C GLN A 193 -18.87 -9.88 2.37
N LYS A 194 -18.78 -9.42 3.62
CA LYS A 194 -17.50 -9.37 4.36
C LYS A 194 -16.97 -10.78 4.64
N LEU A 195 -17.85 -11.69 5.04
CA LEU A 195 -17.49 -13.10 5.28
C LEU A 195 -17.11 -13.80 3.97
N ALA A 196 -17.88 -13.62 2.91
CA ALA A 196 -17.65 -14.22 1.60
C ALA A 196 -16.27 -13.91 1.00
N LYS A 197 -15.70 -12.74 1.33
CA LYS A 197 -14.35 -12.32 0.91
C LYS A 197 -13.21 -13.02 1.66
N ARG A 198 -13.49 -13.55 2.85
CA ARG A 198 -12.49 -14.14 3.77
C ARG A 198 -12.61 -15.66 3.83
N GLU A 199 -13.79 -16.18 3.54
CA GLU A 199 -14.04 -17.60 3.38
C GLU A 199 -13.65 -18.08 1.96
N PRO A 200 -13.29 -19.37 1.78
CA PRO A 200 -12.99 -19.93 0.48
C PRO A 200 -14.15 -19.70 -0.48
N LYS A 201 -13.83 -19.33 -1.73
CA LYS A 201 -14.85 -19.21 -2.76
C LYS A 201 -15.59 -20.52 -2.89
N ASP A 202 -16.91 -20.45 -2.87
CA ASP A 202 -17.75 -21.61 -3.11
C ASP A 202 -17.66 -21.98 -4.60
N GLN A 203 -16.77 -22.91 -4.92
CA GLN A 203 -16.52 -23.39 -6.28
C GLN A 203 -17.21 -24.74 -6.55
N THR A 204 -18.04 -25.23 -5.62
CA THR A 204 -18.45 -26.63 -5.65
C THR A 204 -19.48 -26.90 -6.73
N PHE A 205 -18.95 -27.35 -7.87
CA PHE A 205 -19.63 -28.02 -8.98
C PHE A 205 -20.46 -29.24 -8.51
N GLU A 206 -20.02 -29.89 -7.43
CA GLU A 206 -20.59 -31.14 -6.92
C GLU A 206 -21.63 -30.94 -5.79
N GLY A 207 -21.95 -29.68 -5.45
CA GLY A 207 -22.92 -29.36 -4.41
C GLY A 207 -22.48 -29.67 -2.97
N ILE A 208 -21.22 -30.06 -2.78
CA ILE A 208 -20.63 -30.26 -1.45
C ILE A 208 -20.58 -28.92 -0.71
N ARG A 209 -20.85 -28.93 0.59
CA ARG A 209 -20.74 -27.75 1.43
C ARG A 209 -19.28 -27.33 1.53
N THR A 210 -18.99 -26.08 1.18
CA THR A 210 -17.69 -25.48 1.51
C THR A 210 -17.66 -25.27 3.03
N GLU A 211 -16.85 -26.04 3.74
CA GLU A 211 -16.74 -25.92 5.20
C GLU A 211 -16.21 -24.52 5.58
N PRO A 212 -16.79 -23.89 6.62
CA PRO A 212 -16.27 -22.63 7.14
C PRO A 212 -14.81 -22.78 7.57
N THR A 213 -14.01 -21.76 7.31
CA THR A 213 -12.60 -21.70 7.73
C THR A 213 -12.36 -20.70 8.85
N LEU A 214 -13.30 -19.76 9.05
CA LEU A 214 -13.24 -18.79 10.13
C LEU A 214 -14.04 -19.27 11.34
N PHE A 215 -13.30 -19.60 12.39
CA PHE A 215 -13.86 -19.99 13.68
C PHE A 215 -13.51 -18.95 14.74
N HIS A 216 -14.44 -18.74 15.65
CA HIS A 216 -14.21 -17.98 16.87
C HIS A 216 -13.49 -18.87 17.92
N ALA A 217 -12.95 -18.28 18.98
CA ALA A 217 -12.17 -18.98 20.01
C ALA A 217 -12.93 -20.10 20.74
N ASP A 218 -14.26 -20.07 20.71
CA ASP A 218 -15.15 -21.10 21.29
C ASP A 218 -15.44 -22.26 20.32
N GLY A 219 -14.83 -22.28 19.13
CA GLY A 219 -14.96 -23.36 18.15
C GLY A 219 -16.20 -23.26 17.27
N ARG A 220 -17.04 -22.23 17.43
CA ARG A 220 -18.19 -21.98 16.56
C ARG A 220 -17.79 -21.14 15.34
N PRO A 221 -18.45 -21.31 14.19
CA PRO A 221 -18.15 -20.52 13.01
C PRO A 221 -18.44 -19.04 13.28
N VAL A 222 -17.61 -18.18 12.70
CA VAL A 222 -17.75 -16.72 12.80
C VAL A 222 -19.12 -16.21 12.35
N GLU A 223 -19.72 -16.89 11.37
CA GLU A 223 -21.06 -16.61 10.87
C GLU A 223 -22.13 -16.68 11.98
N GLU A 224 -22.11 -17.72 12.80
CA GLU A 224 -23.09 -17.93 13.89
C GLU A 224 -22.96 -16.83 14.96
N HIS A 225 -21.73 -16.44 15.28
CA HIS A 225 -21.48 -15.30 16.16
C HIS A 225 -22.01 -13.99 15.58
N ALA A 226 -21.79 -13.74 14.29
CA ALA A 226 -22.29 -12.55 13.62
C ALA A 226 -23.84 -12.51 13.65
N ALA A 227 -24.51 -13.64 13.43
CA ALA A 227 -25.96 -13.75 13.54
C ALA A 227 -26.47 -13.50 14.98
N THR A 228 -25.73 -13.97 15.99
CA THR A 228 -26.05 -13.70 17.40
C THR A 228 -25.92 -12.22 17.75
N LEU A 229 -24.85 -11.56 17.28
CA LEU A 229 -24.65 -10.12 17.49
C LEU A 229 -25.74 -9.27 16.82
N LEU A 230 -26.22 -9.71 15.66
CA LEU A 230 -27.31 -9.03 14.96
C LEU A 230 -28.65 -9.10 15.71
N THR A 231 -28.92 -10.20 16.41
CA THR A 231 -30.15 -10.37 17.19
C THR A 231 -30.07 -9.81 18.61
N GLY A 232 -28.88 -9.38 19.06
CA GLY A 232 -28.61 -8.90 20.43
C GLY A 232 -29.15 -7.51 20.79
N GLY A 233 -29.95 -6.86 19.93
CA GLY A 233 -30.61 -5.57 20.21
C GLY A 233 -29.67 -4.36 20.32
N GLN A 234 -28.41 -4.49 19.88
CA GLN A 234 -27.44 -3.40 19.83
C GLN A 234 -27.69 -2.48 18.63
N SER A 235 -27.08 -1.28 18.63
CA SER A 235 -27.13 -0.40 17.46
C SER A 235 -26.37 -0.98 16.28
N VAL A 236 -26.84 -0.71 15.06
CA VAL A 236 -26.21 -1.19 13.81
C VAL A 236 -24.71 -0.85 13.73
N ALA A 237 -24.32 0.34 14.22
CA ALA A 237 -22.93 0.77 14.22
C ALA A 237 -22.05 -0.08 15.16
N GLU A 238 -22.55 -0.39 16.35
CA GLU A 238 -21.84 -1.21 17.34
C GLU A 238 -21.74 -2.66 16.86
N THR A 239 -22.84 -3.23 16.36
CA THR A 239 -22.85 -4.57 15.76
C THR A 239 -21.84 -4.66 14.60
N ASN A 240 -21.82 -3.68 13.70
CA ASN A 240 -20.86 -3.66 12.59
C ASN A 240 -19.40 -3.59 13.05
N LYS A 241 -19.13 -2.83 14.12
CA LYS A 241 -17.79 -2.75 14.72
C LYS A 241 -17.37 -4.10 15.32
N GLN A 242 -18.25 -4.72 16.11
CA GLN A 242 -17.98 -6.01 16.75
C GLN A 242 -17.81 -7.15 15.72
N VAL A 243 -18.66 -7.19 14.69
CA VAL A 243 -18.52 -8.18 13.61
C VAL A 243 -17.21 -7.97 12.84
N LYS A 244 -16.81 -6.71 12.58
CA LYS A 244 -15.53 -6.41 11.93
C LYS A 244 -14.34 -6.89 12.77
N GLU A 245 -14.36 -6.64 14.06
CA GLU A 245 -13.35 -7.10 15.00
C GLU A 245 -13.29 -8.63 15.03
N LEU A 246 -14.45 -9.28 15.13
CA LEU A 246 -14.58 -10.73 15.14
C LEU A 246 -14.01 -11.39 13.87
N ILE A 247 -14.33 -10.87 12.69
CA ILE A 247 -13.77 -11.34 11.41
C ILE A 247 -12.25 -11.14 11.38
N THR A 248 -11.76 -10.00 11.88
CA THR A 248 -10.32 -9.68 11.86
C THR A 248 -9.55 -10.63 12.77
N THR A 249 -10.02 -10.82 14.00
CA THR A 249 -9.40 -11.73 14.99
C THR A 249 -9.41 -13.19 14.50
N ALA A 250 -10.53 -13.65 13.94
CA ALA A 250 -10.62 -15.00 13.39
C ALA A 250 -9.72 -15.19 12.16
N SER A 251 -9.62 -14.19 11.28
CA SER A 251 -8.73 -14.25 10.11
C SER A 251 -7.24 -14.31 10.51
N THR A 252 -6.85 -13.61 11.58
CA THR A 252 -5.49 -13.68 12.12
C THR A 252 -5.21 -15.06 12.74
N THR A 253 -6.18 -15.61 13.47
CA THR A 253 -6.05 -16.91 14.16
C THR A 253 -6.04 -18.09 13.18
N ALA A 254 -6.87 -18.06 12.14
CA ALA A 254 -6.97 -19.10 11.13
C ALA A 254 -5.81 -19.13 10.12
N GLY A 255 -4.79 -18.26 10.27
CA GLY A 255 -3.68 -18.15 9.31
C GLY A 255 -4.11 -17.65 7.92
N THR A 256 -5.37 -17.23 7.76
CA THR A 256 -5.94 -16.63 6.55
C THR A 256 -5.74 -15.12 6.49
N ALA A 257 -4.83 -14.56 7.30
CA ALA A 257 -3.91 -13.56 6.78
C ALA A 257 -3.08 -14.25 5.69
N THR A 258 -3.59 -14.28 4.46
CA THR A 258 -2.83 -14.70 3.31
C THR A 258 -1.60 -13.79 3.19
N SER A 259 -0.51 -14.25 3.82
CA SER A 259 0.87 -13.94 3.46
C SER A 259 1.20 -14.39 2.02
N SER A 260 0.19 -14.82 1.25
CA SER A 260 0.29 -14.93 -0.21
C SER A 260 0.28 -13.58 -0.92
N SER A 261 0.01 -12.45 -0.24
CA SER A 261 -0.16 -11.15 -0.88
C SER A 261 1.13 -10.35 -1.09
N LEU A 262 2.27 -10.77 -0.54
CA LEU A 262 3.57 -10.13 -0.77
C LEU A 262 4.57 -11.11 -1.37
N ARG A 263 4.22 -11.67 -2.53
CA ARG A 263 5.24 -12.31 -3.38
C ARG A 263 6.32 -11.27 -3.67
N ARG A 264 7.56 -11.61 -3.34
CA ARG A 264 8.74 -10.87 -3.78
C ARG A 264 8.75 -10.83 -5.31
N GLY A 265 9.17 -9.71 -5.89
CA GLY A 265 9.22 -9.58 -7.34
C GLY A 265 9.24 -8.13 -7.82
N PHE A 266 9.46 -7.99 -9.12
CA PHE A 266 9.45 -6.72 -9.84
C PHE A 266 8.17 -6.64 -10.67
N PHE A 267 7.30 -5.70 -10.33
CA PHE A 267 5.96 -5.58 -10.92
C PHE A 267 5.86 -4.27 -11.70
N PRO A 268 5.86 -4.30 -13.03
CA PRO A 268 5.63 -3.09 -13.83
C PRO A 268 4.21 -2.59 -13.61
N LEU A 269 4.05 -1.30 -13.29
CA LEU A 269 2.75 -0.65 -13.15
C LEU A 269 2.31 -0.05 -14.51
N PRO A 270 1.01 0.27 -14.67
CA PRO A 270 0.54 0.98 -15.86
C PRO A 270 1.30 2.30 -16.06
N ILE A 271 1.52 2.64 -17.33
CA ILE A 271 2.14 3.90 -17.73
C ILE A 271 1.20 5.04 -17.31
N LYS A 272 1.68 5.97 -16.47
CA LYS A 272 0.84 7.08 -15.98
C LYS A 272 0.75 8.24 -16.96
N ASN A 273 1.78 8.46 -17.78
CA ASN A 273 1.85 9.48 -18.85
C ASN A 273 2.87 9.06 -19.92
N GLU A 274 2.97 9.78 -21.04
CA GLU A 274 3.84 9.42 -22.19
C GLU A 274 5.34 9.26 -21.86
N PHE A 275 5.79 9.73 -20.69
CA PHE A 275 7.21 9.79 -20.33
C PHE A 275 7.58 9.04 -19.04
N THR A 276 6.61 8.55 -18.26
CA THR A 276 6.85 7.98 -16.92
C THR A 276 6.28 6.58 -16.79
N ARG A 277 7.18 5.63 -16.53
CA ARG A 277 6.84 4.24 -16.20
C ARG A 277 7.17 3.98 -14.75
N GLU A 278 6.18 3.52 -14.00
CA GLU A 278 6.34 3.16 -12.60
C GLU A 278 6.56 1.65 -12.43
N PHE A 279 7.32 1.29 -11.40
CA PHE A 279 7.58 -0.08 -11.02
C PHE A 279 7.34 -0.24 -9.52
N LEU A 280 6.70 -1.34 -9.14
CA LEU A 280 6.60 -1.77 -7.76
C LEU A 280 7.60 -2.89 -7.52
N LEU A 281 8.61 -2.63 -6.69
CA LEU A 281 9.55 -3.64 -6.25
C LEU A 281 9.16 -4.14 -4.86
N ARG A 282 9.00 -5.45 -4.70
CA ARG A 282 8.75 -6.11 -3.41
C ARG A 282 9.91 -7.01 -3.07
N VAL A 283 10.56 -6.74 -1.95
CA VAL A 283 11.77 -7.41 -1.49
C VAL A 283 11.60 -7.87 -0.05
N THR A 284 12.50 -8.74 0.43
CA THR A 284 12.56 -9.03 1.88
C THR A 284 12.95 -7.78 2.67
N THR A 285 12.72 -7.81 3.99
CA THR A 285 13.19 -6.75 4.91
C THR A 285 14.70 -6.53 4.79
N VAL A 286 15.48 -7.61 4.77
CA VAL A 286 16.94 -7.58 4.56
C VAL A 286 17.33 -6.93 3.23
N GLU A 287 16.60 -7.25 2.17
CA GLU A 287 16.88 -6.66 0.86
C GLU A 287 16.49 -5.18 0.79
N GLY A 288 15.40 -4.79 1.47
CA GLY A 288 14.98 -3.40 1.62
C GLY A 288 16.08 -2.54 2.24
N GLU A 289 16.78 -3.06 3.24
CA GLU A 289 17.92 -2.38 3.87
C GLU A 289 19.07 -2.08 2.91
N TYR A 290 19.33 -2.96 1.93
CA TYR A 290 20.34 -2.66 0.91
C TYR A 290 19.91 -1.48 0.04
N PHE A 291 18.61 -1.33 -0.24
CA PHE A 291 18.07 -0.16 -0.97
C PHE A 291 18.11 1.12 -0.12
N ASP A 292 17.76 1.03 1.16
CA ASP A 292 17.80 2.17 2.09
C ASP A 292 19.23 2.66 2.32
N SER A 293 20.16 1.72 2.54
CA SER A 293 21.61 2.00 2.62
C SER A 293 22.14 2.64 1.33
N LEU A 294 21.77 2.09 0.16
CA LEU A 294 22.14 2.66 -1.14
C LEU A 294 21.64 4.11 -1.29
N ALA A 295 20.38 4.36 -0.94
CA ALA A 295 19.79 5.69 -1.00
C ALA A 295 20.48 6.68 -0.04
N ALA A 296 20.82 6.23 1.19
CA ALA A 296 21.54 7.02 2.17
C ALA A 296 22.95 7.40 1.68
N HIS A 297 23.69 6.44 1.11
CA HIS A 297 25.00 6.68 0.52
C HIS A 297 24.94 7.64 -0.68
N ALA A 298 23.98 7.45 -1.59
CA ALA A 298 23.75 8.34 -2.73
C ALA A 298 23.38 9.76 -2.30
N ALA A 299 22.72 9.92 -1.15
CA ALA A 299 22.41 11.23 -0.58
C ALA A 299 23.64 11.92 0.05
N ASN A 300 24.63 11.17 0.52
CA ASN A 300 25.80 11.71 1.20
C ASN A 300 26.89 12.17 0.21
N GLY A 301 26.98 13.49 -0.03
CA GLY A 301 27.95 14.10 -0.95
C GLY A 301 29.42 13.99 -0.52
N ARG A 302 29.71 13.47 0.68
CA ARG A 302 31.07 13.19 1.14
C ARG A 302 31.60 11.85 0.64
N THR A 303 30.70 10.97 0.20
CA THR A 303 31.06 9.70 -0.41
C THR A 303 31.29 9.90 -1.90
N ARG A 304 32.22 9.16 -2.51
CA ARG A 304 32.42 9.20 -3.98
C ARG A 304 31.13 8.83 -4.73
N ALA A 305 30.36 7.88 -4.21
CA ALA A 305 29.06 7.47 -4.76
C ALA A 305 28.03 8.61 -4.70
N GLY A 306 27.90 9.28 -3.55
CA GLY A 306 26.98 10.41 -3.42
C GLY A 306 27.46 11.68 -4.13
N ALA A 307 28.75 11.83 -4.41
CA ALA A 307 29.27 12.88 -5.29
C ALA A 307 28.90 12.60 -6.76
N GLN A 308 29.03 11.34 -7.22
CA GLN A 308 28.66 10.93 -8.57
C GLN A 308 27.14 10.97 -8.81
N ALA A 309 26.34 10.56 -7.83
CA ALA A 309 24.88 10.52 -7.94
C ALA A 309 24.23 11.92 -8.06
N ARG A 310 24.94 12.99 -7.65
CA ARG A 310 24.47 14.39 -7.65
C ARG A 310 24.43 15.04 -9.03
N VAL A 311 25.22 14.52 -9.97
CA VAL A 311 25.23 15.02 -11.34
C VAL A 311 23.96 14.53 -12.02
N ASN A 312 23.12 15.46 -12.48
CA ASN A 312 21.92 15.11 -13.23
C ASN A 312 22.35 14.61 -14.62
N ARG A 313 22.48 13.29 -14.78
CA ARG A 313 22.93 12.71 -16.04
C ARG A 313 21.72 12.64 -16.99
N PRO A 314 21.76 13.25 -18.19
CA PRO A 314 20.74 12.96 -19.20
C PRO A 314 20.76 11.46 -19.52
N PRO A 315 19.61 10.83 -19.83
CA PRO A 315 19.56 9.42 -20.15
C PRO A 315 20.50 9.15 -21.34
N GLN A 316 21.58 8.40 -21.11
CA GLN A 316 22.47 7.98 -22.19
C GLN A 316 21.67 7.06 -23.12
N ALA A 317 21.31 7.55 -24.30
CA ALA A 317 20.97 6.69 -25.42
C ALA A 317 22.20 5.82 -25.70
N GLY A 318 22.06 4.50 -25.58
CA GLY A 318 23.17 3.58 -25.70
C GLY A 318 23.88 3.74 -27.04
N THR A 319 25.09 4.28 -27.03
CA THR A 319 26.04 4.08 -28.11
C THR A 319 26.75 2.76 -27.85
N VAL A 320 26.20 1.70 -28.44
CA VAL A 320 26.98 0.51 -28.76
C VAL A 320 28.01 0.96 -29.79
N ASN A 321 29.28 1.10 -29.39
CA ASN A 321 30.36 1.20 -30.37
C ASN A 321 30.54 -0.19 -31.00
N GLU A 322 29.88 -0.39 -32.13
CA GLU A 322 30.23 -1.45 -33.06
C GLU A 322 31.48 -1.06 -33.85
N SER A 323 32.39 -2.03 -33.92
CA SER A 323 33.56 -2.14 -34.79
C SER A 323 34.65 -1.07 -34.70
N ASP A 324 35.81 -1.48 -34.18
CA ASP A 324 37.00 -1.32 -35.00
C ASP A 324 37.81 -2.63 -35.02
N THR A 325 37.81 -3.25 -36.19
CA THR A 325 38.62 -4.43 -36.53
C THR A 325 39.99 -3.94 -36.97
N GLY A 326 41.02 -4.20 -36.18
CA GLY A 326 42.41 -3.90 -36.55
C GLY A 326 43.40 -4.75 -35.76
N THR A 327 43.98 -5.72 -36.45
CA THR A 327 44.94 -6.73 -35.98
C THR A 327 46.31 -6.13 -35.59
N GLU A 328 47.04 -6.88 -34.73
CA GLU A 328 48.51 -6.85 -34.53
C GLU A 328 49.07 -5.66 -33.70
N SER A 329 49.96 -5.80 -32.72
CA SER A 329 50.83 -6.89 -32.28
C SER A 329 51.22 -6.70 -30.80
N ALA A 330 51.57 -7.80 -30.16
CA ALA A 330 52.17 -7.82 -28.83
C ALA A 330 53.58 -7.20 -28.83
N GLU A 331 53.87 -6.33 -27.86
CA GLU A 331 55.22 -6.20 -27.33
C GLU A 331 55.20 -5.69 -25.88
N ALA A 332 56.02 -6.34 -25.07
CA ALA A 332 56.07 -6.24 -23.63
C ALA A 332 56.74 -4.96 -23.14
N ALA A 333 56.20 -4.35 -22.08
CA ALA A 333 56.94 -3.38 -21.26
C ALA A 333 57.63 -4.11 -20.09
N PRO A 334 58.91 -3.87 -19.80
CA PRO A 334 59.54 -4.29 -18.56
C PRO A 334 59.23 -3.28 -17.44
N ALA A 335 59.28 -3.79 -16.21
CA ALA A 335 59.07 -3.10 -14.95
C ALA A 335 60.31 -2.32 -14.48
N VAL A 336 60.15 -1.69 -13.30
CA VAL A 336 61.11 -1.03 -12.37
C VAL A 336 61.64 0.35 -12.83
N ASP A 337 61.73 1.41 -12.01
CA ASP A 337 61.96 1.55 -10.57
C ASP A 337 61.53 2.98 -10.10
N GLU A 338 61.19 3.14 -8.82
CA GLU A 338 61.27 4.42 -8.06
C GLU A 338 62.69 4.55 -7.44
N PRO A 339 63.10 5.63 -6.73
CA PRO A 339 62.57 6.99 -6.56
C PRO A 339 63.69 8.08 -6.69
N THR A 340 63.36 9.37 -6.48
CA THR A 340 64.00 10.31 -5.50
C THR A 340 64.12 11.78 -5.93
N THR A 341 63.90 12.64 -4.92
CA THR A 341 64.47 13.98 -4.64
C THR A 341 63.93 15.25 -5.33
N ASP A 342 63.16 16.02 -4.54
CA ASP A 342 63.14 17.50 -4.44
C ASP A 342 64.56 18.07 -4.13
N PRO A 343 64.89 19.38 -4.35
CA PRO A 343 64.15 20.51 -3.74
C PRO A 343 64.22 21.93 -4.42
N GLU A 344 63.52 22.89 -3.76
CA GLU A 344 63.75 24.37 -3.70
C GLU A 344 63.44 25.24 -4.95
N SER A 345 63.04 26.52 -4.90
CA SER A 345 62.30 27.47 -4.03
C SER A 345 62.30 28.84 -4.75
N GLU A 346 61.52 29.84 -4.26
CA GLU A 346 61.56 31.30 -4.59
C GLU A 346 60.72 31.78 -5.80
N THR A 347 60.06 32.94 -5.87
CA THR A 347 59.66 34.07 -4.97
C THR A 347 58.62 34.92 -5.74
N LEU A 348 57.87 35.76 -5.02
CA LEU A 348 56.87 36.75 -5.45
C LEU A 348 57.48 37.95 -6.20
N ASP A 349 56.77 38.57 -7.16
CA ASP A 349 56.26 39.97 -7.02
C ASP A 349 55.49 40.53 -8.25
N GLU A 350 54.56 41.43 -7.93
CA GLU A 350 53.66 42.27 -8.75
C GLU A 350 54.37 43.33 -9.61
N ALA A 351 53.81 43.68 -10.79
CA ALA A 351 53.75 45.07 -11.28
C ALA A 351 52.83 45.31 -12.51
N ALA A 352 51.79 46.12 -12.26
CA ALA A 352 51.22 47.24 -13.05
C ALA A 352 50.87 47.13 -14.55
N ALA A 353 49.61 47.50 -14.83
CA ALA A 353 49.00 47.72 -16.14
C ALA A 353 49.35 49.08 -16.80
N GLN A 354 49.38 49.12 -18.14
CA GLN A 354 49.21 50.33 -18.96
C GLN A 354 48.31 50.04 -20.20
N PRO A 355 47.58 51.03 -20.74
CA PRO A 355 46.46 50.81 -21.66
C PRO A 355 46.81 50.81 -23.16
N ILE A 356 45.85 50.27 -23.92
CA ILE A 356 45.84 49.76 -25.31
C ILE A 356 45.71 50.87 -26.39
N PRO A 357 46.10 50.61 -27.66
CA PRO A 357 45.34 51.10 -28.81
C PRO A 357 44.71 49.95 -29.61
N ALA A 358 43.43 50.11 -29.94
CA ALA A 358 42.58 49.09 -30.56
C ALA A 358 42.80 48.99 -32.09
N GLU A 359 42.90 47.77 -32.61
CA GLU A 359 42.75 47.46 -34.03
C GLU A 359 41.36 46.84 -34.29
N PRO A 360 40.75 47.10 -35.47
CA PRO A 360 39.39 46.63 -35.77
C PRO A 360 39.35 45.10 -35.92
N SER A 361 38.30 44.50 -35.35
CA SER A 361 38.07 43.06 -35.34
C SER A 361 37.47 42.58 -36.66
N ILE A 362 37.78 41.32 -37.00
CA ILE A 362 37.31 40.56 -38.17
C ILE A 362 35.76 40.50 -38.29
N LEU A 363 35.02 40.95 -37.28
CA LEU A 363 33.55 41.05 -37.29
C LEU A 363 32.96 42.06 -38.28
N ASP A 364 33.75 42.98 -38.84
CA ASP A 364 33.24 44.00 -39.78
C ASP A 364 32.98 43.45 -41.21
N PHE A 365 33.21 42.15 -41.47
CA PHE A 365 33.14 41.55 -42.82
C PHE A 365 32.19 40.36 -42.99
N LEU A 366 31.28 40.07 -42.05
CA LEU A 366 30.30 38.99 -42.22
C LEU A 366 28.93 39.53 -42.69
N PRO A 367 28.31 38.97 -43.76
CA PRO A 367 27.00 39.41 -44.24
C PRO A 367 25.88 39.03 -43.25
N GLU A 368 24.90 39.91 -43.09
CA GLU A 368 23.73 39.71 -42.22
C GLU A 368 22.93 38.46 -42.63
N GLY A 369 22.83 37.50 -41.71
CA GLY A 369 22.05 36.27 -41.86
C GLY A 369 22.71 34.99 -41.35
N ALA A 370 24.00 35.01 -40.99
CA ALA A 370 24.73 33.82 -40.53
C ALA A 370 24.64 33.53 -39.01
N LEU A 371 23.67 34.13 -38.30
CA LEU A 371 23.53 34.03 -36.83
C LEU A 371 22.37 33.16 -36.35
N GLU A 372 21.59 32.52 -37.22
CA GLU A 372 20.40 31.75 -36.80
C GLU A 372 20.57 30.22 -36.75
N GLU A 373 21.73 29.65 -37.10
CA GLU A 373 21.92 28.17 -37.04
C GLU A 373 23.13 27.67 -36.25
N ALA A 374 23.86 28.52 -35.53
CA ALA A 374 24.95 28.07 -34.68
C ALA A 374 24.96 28.82 -33.34
N ILE A 375 24.60 28.08 -32.29
CA ILE A 375 24.99 28.14 -30.87
C ILE A 375 23.74 27.73 -30.05
N TRP A 376 23.36 26.45 -30.14
CA TRP A 376 22.87 25.77 -28.94
C TRP A 376 24.11 25.19 -28.27
N GLU A 377 24.80 26.03 -27.50
CA GLU A 377 25.60 25.50 -26.40
C GLU A 377 24.57 25.03 -25.35
N PRO A 378 24.52 23.74 -24.98
CA PRO A 378 23.73 23.36 -23.85
C PRO A 378 24.33 24.07 -22.65
N GLU A 379 23.62 25.09 -22.17
CA GLU A 379 23.86 25.71 -20.89
C GLU A 379 23.86 24.56 -19.88
N THR A 380 25.04 24.14 -19.43
CA THR A 380 25.20 23.18 -18.33
C THR A 380 24.88 23.93 -17.04
N THR A 381 23.63 24.37 -16.91
CA THR A 381 23.04 24.57 -15.61
C THR A 381 22.91 23.17 -15.01
N GLU A 382 23.96 22.71 -14.34
CA GLU A 382 23.93 21.52 -13.51
C GLU A 382 22.89 21.74 -12.40
N VAL A 383 21.63 21.44 -12.71
CA VAL A 383 20.58 21.40 -11.70
C VAL A 383 20.93 20.22 -10.79
N PRO A 384 21.21 20.45 -9.50
CA PRO A 384 21.61 19.38 -8.61
C PRO A 384 20.47 18.36 -8.50
N ALA A 385 20.77 17.09 -8.76
CA ALA A 385 19.78 16.02 -8.69
C ALA A 385 19.10 15.98 -7.31
N THR A 386 17.78 15.85 -7.28
CA THR A 386 16.97 15.70 -6.07
C THR A 386 17.28 14.39 -5.33
N ALA A 387 16.90 14.27 -4.05
CA ALA A 387 17.21 13.06 -3.29
C ALA A 387 16.68 11.75 -3.93
N PRO A 388 15.45 11.70 -4.47
CA PRO A 388 14.96 10.54 -5.21
C PRO A 388 15.73 10.28 -6.50
N GLU A 389 16.09 11.32 -7.26
CA GLU A 389 16.88 11.20 -8.50
C GLU A 389 18.28 10.65 -8.23
N ARG A 390 18.93 11.06 -7.14
CA ARG A 390 20.24 10.51 -6.75
C ARG A 390 20.17 9.02 -6.41
N ALA A 391 19.12 8.60 -5.69
CA ALA A 391 18.91 7.19 -5.38
C ALA A 391 18.65 6.36 -6.64
N LEU A 392 17.88 6.90 -7.59
CA LEU A 392 17.63 6.27 -8.88
C LEU A 392 18.92 6.18 -9.71
N ASN A 393 19.72 7.24 -9.78
CA ASN A 393 21.00 7.24 -10.49
C ASN A 393 21.94 6.18 -9.93
N ALA A 394 22.05 6.08 -8.60
CA ALA A 394 22.86 5.06 -7.95
C ALA A 394 22.38 3.64 -8.23
N LEU A 395 21.05 3.41 -8.27
CA LEU A 395 20.48 2.13 -8.66
C LEU A 395 20.75 1.79 -10.13
N MET A 396 20.60 2.76 -11.03
CA MET A 396 20.86 2.59 -12.45
C MET A 396 22.35 2.31 -12.72
N ASP A 397 23.26 2.98 -12.02
CA ASP A 397 24.70 2.69 -12.11
C ASP A 397 25.01 1.24 -11.71
N ILE A 398 24.35 0.70 -10.68
CA ILE A 398 24.49 -0.72 -10.31
C ILE A 398 23.96 -1.64 -11.40
N LEU A 399 22.81 -1.33 -12.01
CA LEU A 399 22.15 -2.18 -13.01
C LEU A 399 22.82 -2.14 -14.39
N THR A 400 23.48 -1.03 -14.73
CA THR A 400 24.12 -0.79 -16.05
C THR A 400 25.61 -1.11 -16.08
N MET A 401 26.19 -1.52 -14.94
CA MET A 401 27.61 -1.84 -14.83
C MET A 401 27.92 -3.16 -15.59
N VAL A 402 28.49 -3.06 -16.79
CA VAL A 402 29.10 -4.21 -17.48
C VAL A 402 30.44 -4.53 -16.80
N PRO A 403 30.73 -5.79 -16.42
CA PRO A 403 32.02 -6.14 -15.85
C PRO A 403 33.10 -6.12 -16.94
N THR A 404 33.65 -4.96 -17.22
CA THR A 404 34.90 -4.88 -17.97
C THR A 404 36.02 -5.32 -17.02
N GLY A 405 36.53 -6.53 -17.26
CA GLY A 405 37.63 -7.08 -16.50
C GLY A 405 38.84 -6.16 -16.57
N GLY A 406 39.36 -5.77 -15.40
CA GLY A 406 40.61 -5.02 -15.26
C GLY A 406 40.41 -3.58 -14.79
N GLY A 407 40.71 -3.33 -13.52
CA GLY A 407 40.94 -1.97 -13.00
C GLY A 407 39.79 -1.38 -12.17
N GLY A 408 39.73 -1.74 -10.89
CA GLY A 408 39.40 -0.80 -9.81
C GLY A 408 38.09 0.00 -9.83
N SER A 409 37.05 -0.38 -10.58
CA SER A 409 35.73 0.24 -10.38
C SER A 409 35.17 -0.22 -9.03
N GLN A 410 35.29 0.66 -8.03
CA GLN A 410 34.84 0.43 -6.67
C GLN A 410 33.32 0.24 -6.67
N ARG A 411 32.89 -1.02 -6.52
CA ARG A 411 31.51 -1.40 -6.28
C ARG A 411 30.94 -0.57 -5.13
N ILE A 412 29.75 0.01 -5.28
CA ILE A 412 28.96 0.46 -4.13
C ILE A 412 28.66 -0.81 -3.32
N ARG A 413 29.34 -0.97 -2.18
CA ARG A 413 29.10 -2.06 -1.24
C ARG A 413 28.14 -1.54 -0.19
N PRO A 414 26.85 -1.89 -0.22
CA PRO A 414 25.96 -1.51 0.85
C PRO A 414 26.36 -2.27 2.12
N GLU A 415 26.59 -1.55 3.20
CA GLU A 415 26.94 -2.11 4.51
C GLU A 415 25.69 -2.10 5.40
N VAL A 416 25.34 -3.24 5.98
CA VAL A 416 24.19 -3.37 6.88
C VAL A 416 24.72 -3.56 8.30
N LEU A 417 24.46 -2.57 9.17
CA LEU A 417 24.74 -2.67 10.60
C LEU A 417 23.48 -3.16 11.32
N VAL A 418 23.64 -4.16 12.18
CA VAL A 418 22.55 -4.80 12.94
C VAL A 418 22.83 -4.70 14.44
N HIS A 419 21.81 -4.32 15.20
CA HIS A 419 21.81 -4.23 16.65
C HIS A 419 21.01 -5.39 17.25
N LEU A 420 21.62 -6.13 18.18
CA LEU A 420 20.98 -7.21 18.94
C LEU A 420 21.59 -7.29 20.34
N LYS A 421 20.85 -7.84 21.31
CA LYS A 421 21.38 -8.04 22.67
C LYS A 421 22.32 -9.24 22.73
N LEU A 422 23.23 -9.22 23.69
CA LEU A 422 24.20 -10.30 23.89
C LEU A 422 23.53 -11.63 24.27
N GLU A 423 22.46 -11.59 25.06
CA GLU A 423 21.67 -12.77 25.44
C GLU A 423 21.08 -13.47 24.20
N ASP A 424 20.51 -12.69 23.27
CA ASP A 424 19.94 -13.20 22.03
C ASP A 424 21.01 -13.78 21.09
N LEU A 425 22.22 -13.19 21.06
CA LEU A 425 23.35 -13.71 20.28
C LEU A 425 23.87 -15.05 20.84
N GLN A 426 23.91 -15.19 22.17
CA GLN A 426 24.37 -16.41 22.85
C GLN A 426 23.37 -17.57 22.68
N ASP A 427 22.07 -17.27 22.59
CA ASP A 427 21.00 -18.23 22.27
C ASP A 427 20.78 -18.40 20.75
N LEU A 428 21.84 -18.25 19.94
CA LEU A 428 21.82 -18.47 18.48
C LEU A 428 20.85 -17.55 17.71
N ALA A 429 20.76 -16.28 18.11
CA ALA A 429 19.83 -15.30 17.54
C ALA A 429 18.36 -15.74 17.65
N SER A 430 17.94 -16.11 18.87
CA SER A 430 16.58 -16.54 19.20
C SER A 430 15.56 -15.38 19.21
N GLY A 431 16.02 -14.14 19.46
CA GLY A 431 15.23 -12.91 19.44
C GLY A 431 15.30 -12.12 18.12
N ASP A 432 14.41 -11.14 17.98
CA ASP A 432 14.42 -10.19 16.86
C ASP A 432 15.63 -9.24 16.96
N ALA A 433 16.27 -8.91 15.84
CA ALA A 433 17.28 -7.84 15.78
C ALA A 433 16.73 -6.60 15.11
N ARG A 434 17.43 -5.47 15.23
CA ARG A 434 17.05 -4.23 14.54
C ARG A 434 18.20 -3.69 13.71
N THR A 435 17.92 -3.21 12.52
CA THR A 435 18.92 -2.60 11.63
C THR A 435 19.25 -1.18 12.06
N ALA A 436 20.35 -0.63 11.54
CA ALA A 436 20.71 0.78 11.67
C ALA A 436 19.61 1.76 11.21
N HIS A 437 18.73 1.35 10.29
CA HIS A 437 17.60 2.14 9.81
C HIS A 437 16.31 1.91 10.61
N GLY A 438 16.34 1.08 11.66
CA GLY A 438 15.20 0.85 12.56
C GLY A 438 14.25 -0.27 12.14
N VAL A 439 14.62 -1.11 11.16
CA VAL A 439 13.78 -2.24 10.71
C VAL A 439 14.01 -3.47 11.59
N ASN A 440 12.92 -4.11 12.02
CA ASN A 440 12.99 -5.37 12.76
C ASN A 440 13.32 -6.54 11.82
N LEU A 441 14.35 -7.29 12.15
CA LEU A 441 14.82 -8.50 11.49
C LEU A 441 14.41 -9.73 12.30
N PRO A 442 13.61 -10.64 11.73
CA PRO A 442 13.22 -11.86 12.42
C PRO A 442 14.42 -12.82 12.58
N PRO A 443 14.42 -13.71 13.59
CA PRO A 443 15.49 -14.65 13.93
C PRO A 443 16.07 -15.44 12.75
N GLY A 444 15.22 -15.83 11.79
CA GLY A 444 15.64 -16.62 10.62
C GLY A 444 16.50 -15.82 9.64
N ASP A 445 16.10 -14.59 9.34
CA ASP A 445 16.82 -13.69 8.44
C ASP A 445 18.11 -13.19 9.08
N LEU A 446 18.06 -12.91 10.38
CA LEU A 446 19.22 -12.57 11.20
C LEU A 446 20.27 -13.68 11.17
N ARG A 447 19.89 -14.94 11.44
CA ARG A 447 20.82 -16.08 11.38
C ARG A 447 21.47 -16.24 10.01
N ARG A 448 20.70 -16.06 8.94
CA ARG A 448 21.22 -16.13 7.57
C ARG A 448 22.22 -15.01 7.28
N LEU A 449 21.91 -13.78 7.65
CA LEU A 449 22.83 -12.64 7.52
C LEU A 449 24.13 -12.87 8.30
N LEU A 450 24.04 -13.40 9.53
CA LEU A 450 25.21 -13.73 10.34
C LEU A 450 26.07 -14.83 9.69
N CYS A 451 25.48 -15.81 9.01
CA CYS A 451 26.23 -16.84 8.29
C CYS A 451 26.94 -16.32 7.02
N GLU A 452 26.39 -15.29 6.37
CA GLU A 452 26.94 -14.72 5.12
C GLU A 452 27.93 -13.57 5.36
N ALA A 453 27.91 -12.92 6.52
CA ALA A 453 28.73 -11.75 6.82
C ALA A 453 30.12 -12.09 7.39
N ASP A 454 31.15 -11.32 7.02
CA ASP A 454 32.38 -11.16 7.83
C ASP A 454 32.00 -10.40 9.11
N ILE A 455 31.42 -11.10 10.09
CA ILE A 455 30.95 -10.50 11.33
C ILE A 455 32.13 -9.79 12.01
N ILE A 456 32.02 -8.46 12.17
CA ILE A 456 32.85 -7.70 13.12
C ILE A 456 31.99 -7.53 14.37
N PRO A 457 32.05 -8.48 15.32
CA PRO A 457 31.25 -8.37 16.52
C PRO A 457 31.76 -7.20 17.36
N ALA A 458 30.92 -6.20 17.61
CA ALA A 458 31.15 -5.23 18.68
C ALA A 458 30.84 -5.90 20.03
N ILE A 459 31.53 -7.00 20.35
CA ILE A 459 31.46 -7.61 21.68
C ILE A 459 32.34 -6.76 22.58
N PHE A 460 31.74 -6.07 23.54
CA PHE A 460 32.47 -5.55 24.67
C PHE A 460 33.05 -6.77 25.42
N ASN A 461 34.38 -6.92 25.36
CA ASN A 461 35.21 -7.87 26.13
C ASN A 461 35.63 -9.22 25.48
N SER A 462 35.67 -9.37 24.14
CA SER A 462 36.40 -10.49 23.50
C SER A 462 37.43 -9.99 22.48
N LYS A 463 38.72 -10.16 22.82
CA LYS A 463 39.93 -9.51 22.26
C LYS A 463 39.85 -7.98 22.28
N SER A 464 40.55 -7.37 23.24
CA SER A 464 40.60 -5.92 23.47
C SER A 464 41.16 -5.17 22.26
N GLU A 465 40.29 -4.54 21.47
CA GLU A 465 40.68 -3.46 20.57
C GLU A 465 40.74 -2.14 21.34
N LEU A 466 41.63 -1.22 20.94
CA LEU A 466 41.75 0.09 21.56
C LEU A 466 40.46 0.89 21.31
N LEU A 467 39.63 1.09 22.34
CA LEU A 467 38.47 2.01 22.32
C LEU A 467 38.81 3.37 22.96
N ASP A 468 40.05 3.51 23.41
CA ASP A 468 40.65 4.72 23.96
C ASP A 468 41.98 4.97 23.27
N TYR A 469 42.03 6.02 22.46
CA TYR A 469 43.23 6.46 21.74
C TYR A 469 43.91 7.64 22.45
N GLY A 470 43.37 8.08 23.60
CA GLY A 470 43.83 9.23 24.35
C GLY A 470 44.00 10.46 23.45
N ARG A 471 45.19 11.06 23.50
CA ARG A 471 45.56 12.20 22.65
C ARG A 471 46.43 11.84 21.45
N ALA A 472 46.76 10.56 21.27
CA ALA A 472 47.64 10.10 20.19
C ALA A 472 47.02 10.31 18.80
N GLN A 473 45.68 10.38 18.72
CA GLN A 473 44.96 10.59 17.46
C GLN A 473 43.82 11.58 17.65
N ARG A 474 43.80 12.65 16.84
CA ARG A 474 42.70 13.63 16.81
C ARG A 474 41.49 13.12 16.04
N LEU A 475 41.73 12.51 14.86
CA LEU A 475 40.66 12.01 14.00
C LEU A 475 40.13 10.68 14.54
N VAL A 476 38.81 10.55 14.63
CA VAL A 476 38.16 9.33 15.11
C VAL A 476 38.40 8.19 14.10
N PRO A 477 39.07 7.10 14.50
CA PRO A 477 39.32 5.95 13.61
C PRO A 477 38.03 5.16 13.34
N GLU A 478 37.95 4.45 12.19
CA GLU A 478 36.70 3.79 11.78
C GLU A 478 36.13 2.78 12.79
N ARG A 479 37.00 2.11 13.54
CA ARG A 479 36.56 1.17 14.59
C ARG A 479 35.82 1.89 15.71
N LEU A 480 36.31 3.06 16.12
CA LEU A 480 35.69 3.89 17.15
C LEU A 480 34.41 4.56 16.61
N LYS A 481 34.37 4.91 15.33
CA LYS A 481 33.15 5.39 14.66
C LYS A 481 32.03 4.35 14.68
N ARG A 482 32.34 3.09 14.33
CA ARG A 482 31.37 1.98 14.44
C ARG A 482 30.89 1.77 15.87
N ALA A 483 31.78 1.85 16.86
CA ALA A 483 31.40 1.72 18.26
C ALA A 483 30.45 2.86 18.72
N VAL A 484 30.67 4.10 18.27
CA VAL A 484 29.77 5.22 18.53
C VAL A 484 28.42 5.01 17.85
N LEU A 485 28.39 4.62 16.56
CA LEU A 485 27.14 4.34 15.84
C LEU A 485 26.38 3.15 16.45
N ALA A 486 27.09 2.13 16.94
CA ALA A 486 26.48 0.99 17.63
C ALA A 486 25.78 1.40 18.94
N ARG A 487 26.33 2.39 19.65
CA ARG A 487 25.79 2.92 20.91
C ARG A 487 24.69 3.97 20.70
N ASP A 488 24.86 4.82 19.69
CA ASP A 488 24.04 6.03 19.50
C ASP A 488 22.93 5.84 18.46
N HIS A 489 23.02 4.81 17.61
CA HIS A 489 22.09 4.45 16.53
C HIS A 489 21.83 5.52 15.46
N GLY A 490 22.27 6.76 15.67
CA GLY A 490 22.02 7.91 14.82
C GLY A 490 22.41 9.20 15.54
N CYS A 491 21.75 10.30 15.21
CA CYS A 491 21.95 11.57 15.91
C CYS A 491 21.38 11.51 17.34
N VAL A 492 22.16 11.87 18.36
CA VAL A 492 21.72 11.82 19.77
C VAL A 492 20.80 12.95 20.20
N VAL A 493 20.57 13.95 19.33
CA VAL A 493 19.64 15.06 19.59
C VAL A 493 18.20 14.56 19.58
N PRO A 494 17.40 14.83 20.64
CA PRO A 494 16.01 14.38 20.72
C PRO A 494 15.17 14.76 19.49
N GLY A 495 14.52 13.76 18.87
CA GLY A 495 13.63 13.94 17.72
C GLY A 495 14.32 14.04 16.36
N CYS A 496 15.64 13.91 16.30
CA CYS A 496 16.36 13.85 15.02
C CYS A 496 16.27 12.44 14.42
N THR A 497 15.92 12.34 13.13
CA THR A 497 15.75 11.07 12.41
C THR A 497 16.84 10.83 11.36
N GLU A 498 17.95 11.57 11.42
CA GLU A 498 19.02 11.43 10.44
C GLU A 498 19.77 10.10 10.64
N PRO A 499 19.99 9.33 9.54
CA PRO A 499 20.54 7.98 9.63
C PRO A 499 22.06 7.99 9.89
N PRO A 500 22.63 6.86 10.35
CA PRO A 500 24.06 6.72 10.71
C PRO A 500 25.06 7.24 9.67
N GLU A 501 24.78 7.14 8.38
CA GLU A 501 25.67 7.55 7.28
C GLU A 501 25.85 9.07 7.21
N LYS A 502 24.95 9.83 7.83
CA LYS A 502 25.00 11.31 7.90
C LYS A 502 25.48 11.84 9.24
N ILE A 503 25.98 10.95 10.10
CA ILE A 503 26.46 11.29 11.43
C ILE A 503 27.94 11.65 11.40
N GLU A 504 28.26 12.69 12.14
CA GLU A 504 29.59 13.18 12.46
C GLU A 504 29.90 12.88 13.93
N PHE A 505 31.18 12.67 14.23
CA PHE A 505 31.63 12.24 15.55
C PHE A 505 32.16 13.44 16.33
N HIS A 506 31.37 13.88 17.31
CA HIS A 506 31.65 15.05 18.12
C HIS A 506 32.35 14.67 19.41
N HIS A 507 33.42 15.38 19.77
CA HIS A 507 34.07 15.26 21.09
C HIS A 507 33.30 16.08 22.13
N VAL A 508 32.79 15.42 23.17
CA VAL A 508 31.99 16.08 24.24
C VAL A 508 32.83 17.08 25.03
N ASP A 509 34.01 16.64 25.47
CA ASP A 509 35.11 17.51 25.86
C ASP A 509 35.94 17.78 24.60
N PRO A 510 35.93 19.01 24.06
CA PRO A 510 36.58 19.29 22.79
C PRO A 510 38.07 18.96 22.83
N TRP A 511 38.54 18.28 21.78
CA TRP A 511 39.93 17.82 21.70
C TRP A 511 40.94 18.96 21.84
N TRP A 512 40.61 20.15 21.31
CA TRP A 512 41.45 21.35 21.41
C TRP A 512 41.53 21.94 22.82
N MET A 513 40.56 21.65 23.70
CA MET A 513 40.58 22.01 25.13
C MET A 513 41.19 20.93 26.02
N GLY A 514 41.74 19.86 25.43
CA GLY A 514 42.39 18.80 26.18
C GLY A 514 41.71 17.43 26.10
N GLY A 515 40.52 17.35 25.50
CA GLY A 515 39.71 16.13 25.44
C GLY A 515 40.36 14.98 24.67
N GLU A 516 40.07 13.76 25.11
CA GLU A 516 40.64 12.51 24.57
C GLU A 516 39.73 11.89 23.50
N THR A 517 40.32 11.16 22.56
CA THR A 517 39.60 10.37 21.55
C THR A 517 39.31 8.99 22.12
N LYS A 518 38.17 8.88 22.82
CA LYS A 518 37.68 7.63 23.42
C LYS A 518 36.16 7.56 23.35
N LEU A 519 35.61 6.35 23.40
CA LEU A 519 34.16 6.12 23.23
C LEU A 519 33.30 6.99 24.17
N ILE A 520 33.71 7.09 25.44
CA ILE A 520 33.00 7.87 26.47
C ILE A 520 33.17 9.39 26.33
N ASN A 521 33.96 9.87 25.36
CA ASN A 521 34.09 11.30 25.05
C ASN A 521 33.58 11.63 23.64
N LEU A 522 32.90 10.70 22.97
CA LEU A 522 32.35 10.90 21.63
C LEU A 522 30.83 10.82 21.66
N ALA A 523 30.18 11.55 20.75
CA ALA A 523 28.75 11.47 20.49
C ALA A 523 28.45 11.56 18.99
N GLY A 524 27.48 10.80 18.50
CA GLY A 524 27.00 10.89 17.13
C GLY A 524 26.05 12.07 16.92
N LEU A 525 26.40 13.03 16.07
CA LEU A 525 25.57 14.18 15.71
C LEU A 525 25.43 14.33 14.20
N CYS A 526 24.23 14.66 13.68
CA CYS A 526 24.12 15.09 12.29
C CYS A 526 24.82 16.44 12.09
N ARG A 527 25.20 16.79 10.86
CA ARG A 527 25.94 18.04 10.57
C ARG A 527 25.32 19.29 11.21
N GLY A 528 23.99 19.43 11.15
CA GLY A 528 23.28 20.56 11.76
C GLY A 528 23.48 20.61 13.28
N ALA A 529 23.20 19.48 13.94
CA ALA A 529 23.38 19.33 15.38
C ALA A 529 24.85 19.46 15.81
N HIS A 530 25.79 19.02 14.99
CA HIS A 530 27.21 19.14 15.27
C HIS A 530 27.66 20.61 15.29
N MET A 531 27.21 21.41 14.31
CA MET A 531 27.43 22.86 14.32
C MET A 531 26.76 23.56 15.50
N ASP A 532 25.56 23.14 15.88
CA ASP A 532 24.87 23.70 17.05
C ASP A 532 25.60 23.35 18.36
N ALA A 533 26.23 22.18 18.45
CA ALA A 533 27.06 21.81 19.59
C ALA A 533 28.36 22.61 19.64
N ASP A 534 29.09 22.71 18.51
CA ASP A 534 30.34 23.47 18.40
C ASP A 534 30.14 24.97 18.69
N SER A 535 28.98 25.52 18.29
CA SER A 535 28.62 26.92 18.57
C SER A 535 28.03 27.15 19.97
N GLY A 536 27.89 26.10 20.78
CA GLY A 536 27.36 26.17 22.15
C GLY A 536 25.85 26.40 22.25
N ARG A 537 25.10 26.24 21.14
CA ARG A 537 23.63 26.36 21.12
C ARG A 537 22.94 25.19 21.80
N ILE A 538 23.52 23.99 21.65
CA ILE A 538 23.18 22.80 22.44
C ILE A 538 24.42 22.36 23.21
N LYS A 539 24.21 21.70 24.36
CA LYS A 539 25.31 21.12 25.14
C LYS A 539 25.16 19.61 25.20
N VAL A 540 26.17 18.90 24.73
CA VAL A 540 26.25 17.44 24.93
C VAL A 540 26.94 17.17 26.27
N VAL A 541 26.40 16.25 27.06
CA VAL A 541 26.94 15.82 28.35
C VAL A 541 26.90 14.30 28.43
N MET A 542 27.90 13.70 29.07
CA MET A 542 27.92 12.26 29.31
C MET A 542 27.32 11.95 30.68
N ILE A 543 26.33 11.08 30.72
CA ILE A 543 25.69 10.59 31.96
C ILE A 543 25.71 9.07 31.89
N ASP A 544 26.30 8.42 32.89
CA ASP A 544 26.42 6.96 32.98
C ASP A 544 27.02 6.30 31.72
N GLY A 545 27.95 6.99 31.06
CA GLY A 545 28.62 6.51 29.84
C GLY A 545 27.82 6.70 28.54
N LEU A 546 26.65 7.35 28.60
CA LEU A 546 25.80 7.66 27.45
C LEU A 546 25.70 9.17 27.18
N PRO A 547 25.73 9.59 25.90
CA PRO A 547 25.57 10.99 25.54
C PRO A 547 24.12 11.44 25.71
N HIS A 548 23.97 12.57 26.40
CA HIS A 548 22.71 13.28 26.59
C HIS A 548 22.86 14.71 26.08
N VAL A 549 21.78 15.27 25.56
CA VAL A 549 21.73 16.63 25.03
C VAL A 549 20.92 17.51 25.97
N ILE A 550 21.49 18.64 26.35
CA ILE A 550 20.82 19.73 27.03
C ILE A 550 20.47 20.78 25.97
N LEU A 551 19.17 20.98 25.77
CA LEU A 551 18.64 21.96 24.83
C LEU A 551 18.72 23.39 25.42
N PRO A 552 18.72 24.43 24.58
CA PRO A 552 18.74 25.81 25.05
C PRO A 552 17.45 26.18 25.79
N LYS A 553 17.55 27.12 26.74
CA LYS A 553 16.46 27.51 27.68
C LYS A 553 15.13 27.86 27.04
N HIS A 554 15.14 28.38 25.81
CA HIS A 554 13.89 28.74 25.11
C HIS A 554 13.15 27.52 24.53
N ILE A 555 13.85 26.38 24.35
CA ILE A 555 13.27 25.10 23.90
C ILE A 555 12.98 24.19 25.09
N ASP A 556 13.93 24.09 26.03
CA ASP A 556 13.74 23.39 27.29
C ASP A 556 14.03 24.33 28.47
N PRO A 557 13.00 24.99 29.04
CA PRO A 557 13.16 25.90 30.17
C PRO A 557 13.82 25.24 31.40
N LEU A 558 13.66 23.93 31.55
CA LEU A 558 14.22 23.16 32.65
C LEU A 558 15.62 22.60 32.33
N GLN A 559 16.08 22.73 31.08
CA GLN A 559 17.38 22.25 30.58
C GLN A 559 17.71 20.84 31.06
N LYS A 560 16.74 19.93 30.96
CA LYS A 560 16.92 18.55 31.38
C LYS A 560 17.79 17.83 30.34
N PRO A 561 18.79 17.03 30.76
CA PRO A 561 19.50 16.15 29.84
C PRO A 561 18.52 15.14 29.22
N ARG A 562 18.51 15.03 27.89
CA ARG A 562 17.64 14.12 27.15
C ARG A 562 18.44 13.31 26.15
N ARG A 563 18.01 12.08 25.88
CA ARG A 563 18.52 11.24 24.79
C ARG A 563 17.48 11.16 23.68
N ASN A 564 17.93 10.88 22.46
CA ASN A 564 17.03 10.62 21.36
C ASN A 564 16.38 9.24 21.49
N THR A 565 15.07 9.20 21.76
CA THR A 565 14.28 7.98 21.87
C THR A 565 13.72 7.51 20.54
N TYR A 566 14.00 8.19 19.42
CA TYR A 566 13.54 7.74 18.11
C TYR A 566 14.11 6.36 17.73
N TRP A 567 15.31 6.08 18.22
CA TRP A 567 16.04 4.84 17.98
C TRP A 567 15.95 3.84 19.13
N ASP A 568 15.22 4.12 20.20
CA ASP A 568 15.02 3.19 21.32
C ASP A 568 13.71 2.43 21.08
#